data_AF-A0A9N8VSB4-F1
#
_entry.id   AF-A0A9N8VSB4-F1
#
_cell.length_a   1.000
_cell.length_b   1.000
_cell.length_c   1.000
_cell.angle_alpha   90.00
_cell.angle_beta   90.00
_cell.angle_gamma   90.00
#
_symmetry.space_group_name_H-M   'P 1'
#
loop_
_entity.id
_entity.type
_entity.pdbx_description
1 polymer ?
#
loop_
_entity_poly.entity_id
_entity_poly.type
_entity_poly.pdbx_seq_one_letter_code
_entity_poly.pdbx_strand_id
1 'polypeptide(L)'
;MAGPCIATEIPPEIFINICQDLPPSDLLSLAQVCKKFYGYLCSIDSKPTQEIWRNSRSQCLPYVKMPPPDSMDERRYVKLLVERGCQFFPDDILRGLTYTTGFYKWGWDQSPKNRPANLYWRDDVYRVYNEYLKLEPEERKDWLLNKRKEGRQRMEDVAQREIEHENEYWVKSSENEKKREERASTIESMIKNERNEYGLLRFKMPIVEQCMVYNKAIMSSSTHTFTKRAWIGLKNKLIPEYTKLAVTHRAQRQAAEKLFSYDVAVQTRQMDILKLVFDLPHSDSDQPVAAAISTDQNDNNSDNISHSQFETHLIKYLPWCPSFQNLPFIDNDPRNLWDDVFLITTLIPQLRAETIHLKNNPAPPLTVCGAFLHRRSGNRRVYKCKLCNNHPERATQLYSFYEVRLHLIRSSHKISVIKDDMIEVVSEAFDNAEIAQEIPRNKPEIFFAAGFNVNLIVNL
;
A
#
# COMPACT_ATOMS: atom_id res chain seq x y z
N MET A 1 21.53 16.32 76.08
CA MET A 1 20.24 15.61 76.10
C MET A 1 19.16 16.69 76.05
N ALA A 2 18.39 16.77 74.97
CA ALA A 2 17.27 17.72 74.90
C ALA A 2 16.17 17.25 75.86
N GLY A 3 15.77 18.12 76.79
CA GLY A 3 14.69 17.82 77.74
C GLY A 3 13.37 17.54 77.03
N PRO A 4 12.41 16.87 77.69
CA PRO A 4 11.08 16.63 77.13
C PRO A 4 10.43 17.95 76.68
N CYS A 5 9.82 17.92 75.48
CA CYS A 5 9.17 19.09 74.90
C CYS A 5 7.90 19.43 75.69
N ILE A 6 7.95 20.51 76.47
CA ILE A 6 6.87 21.04 77.33
C ILE A 6 5.54 21.17 76.55
N ALA A 7 5.61 21.47 75.25
CA ALA A 7 4.42 21.64 74.41
C ALA A 7 3.57 20.37 74.25
N THR A 8 4.12 19.18 74.50
CA THR A 8 3.37 17.91 74.46
C THR A 8 2.65 17.57 75.76
N GLU A 9 2.94 18.27 76.85
CA GLU A 9 2.30 18.13 78.17
C GLU A 9 1.10 19.08 78.35
N ILE A 10 0.89 20.01 77.41
CA ILE A 10 -0.24 20.94 77.42
C ILE A 10 -1.56 20.16 77.31
N PRO A 11 -2.56 20.46 78.19
CA PRO A 11 -3.90 19.92 78.07
C PRO A 11 -4.55 20.27 76.72
N PRO A 12 -5.34 19.36 76.11
CA PRO A 12 -5.96 19.60 74.81
C PRO A 12 -6.76 20.90 74.71
N GLU A 13 -7.42 21.31 75.79
CA GLU A 13 -8.27 22.49 75.87
C GLU A 13 -7.45 23.78 75.75
N ILE A 14 -6.30 23.82 76.44
CA ILE A 14 -5.38 24.96 76.39
C ILE A 14 -4.73 25.04 75.00
N PHE A 15 -4.39 23.89 74.41
CA PHE A 15 -3.85 23.82 73.05
C PHE A 15 -4.85 24.33 72.01
N ILE A 16 -6.13 23.94 72.12
CA ILE A 16 -7.21 24.41 71.23
C ILE A 16 -7.37 25.93 71.33
N ASN A 17 -7.40 26.49 72.54
CA ASN A 17 -7.53 27.93 72.74
C ASN A 17 -6.37 28.70 72.11
N ILE A 18 -5.12 28.23 72.27
CA ILE A 18 -3.96 28.85 71.61
C ILE A 18 -4.13 28.82 70.08
N CYS A 19 -4.63 27.71 69.52
CA CYS A 19 -4.78 27.56 68.08
C CYS A 19 -5.87 28.46 67.48
N GLN A 20 -6.87 28.90 68.25
CA GLN A 20 -7.95 29.75 67.73
C GLN A 20 -7.45 31.14 67.29
N ASP A 21 -6.34 31.61 67.86
CA ASP A 21 -5.77 32.94 67.61
C ASP A 21 -4.60 32.92 66.60
N LEU A 22 -4.27 31.75 66.04
CA LEU A 22 -3.16 31.61 65.09
C LEU A 22 -3.61 31.78 63.63
N PRO A 23 -2.76 32.36 62.75
CA PRO A 23 -3.07 32.45 61.34
C PRO A 23 -3.00 31.07 60.66
N PRO A 24 -3.72 30.89 59.53
CA PRO A 24 -3.78 29.62 58.82
C PRO A 24 -2.44 28.98 58.45
N SER A 25 -1.44 29.79 58.10
CA SER A 25 -0.07 29.33 57.78
C SER A 25 0.60 28.63 58.96
N ASP A 26 0.39 29.16 60.16
CA ASP A 26 1.03 28.70 61.37
C ASP A 26 0.34 27.44 61.87
N LEU A 27 -0.99 27.36 61.73
CA LEU A 27 -1.75 26.13 61.99
C LEU A 27 -1.34 24.98 61.05
N LEU A 28 -1.11 25.26 59.77
CA LEU A 28 -0.61 24.27 58.81
C LEU A 28 0.79 23.78 59.18
N SER A 29 1.65 24.69 59.65
CA SER A 29 3.00 24.37 60.12
C SER A 29 2.96 23.57 61.42
N LEU A 30 2.12 23.98 62.38
CA LEU A 30 1.95 23.33 63.69
C LEU A 30 1.42 21.91 63.56
N ALA A 31 0.52 21.67 62.60
CA ALA A 31 0.00 20.34 62.28
C ALA A 31 1.09 19.36 61.82
N GLN A 32 2.24 19.84 61.33
CA GLN A 32 3.35 19.01 60.87
C GLN A 32 4.38 18.70 61.97
N VAL A 33 4.31 19.38 63.12
CA VAL A 33 5.32 19.30 64.19
C VAL A 33 5.31 17.95 64.90
N CYS A 34 4.14 17.41 65.25
CA CYS A 34 4.03 16.10 65.87
C CYS A 34 2.66 15.44 65.64
N LYS A 35 2.58 14.11 65.87
CA LYS A 35 1.35 13.32 65.70
C LYS A 35 0.19 13.82 66.56
N LYS A 36 0.48 14.33 67.77
CA LYS A 36 -0.54 14.85 68.71
C LYS A 36 -1.21 16.10 68.14
N PHE A 37 -0.41 17.06 67.66
CA PHE A 37 -0.93 18.29 67.04
C PHE A 37 -1.62 18.01 65.71
N TYR A 38 -1.08 17.08 64.92
CA TYR A 38 -1.77 16.59 63.73
C TYR A 38 -3.17 16.08 64.08
N GLY A 39 -3.30 15.22 65.10
CA GLY A 39 -4.58 14.69 65.56
C GLY A 39 -5.61 15.79 65.90
N TYR A 40 -5.19 16.84 66.61
CA TYR A 40 -6.07 17.95 66.98
C TYR A 40 -6.46 18.85 65.80
N LEU A 41 -5.51 19.14 64.91
CA LEU A 41 -5.71 20.12 63.82
C LEU A 41 -6.23 19.50 62.52
N CYS A 42 -6.18 18.18 62.37
CA CYS A 42 -6.47 17.49 61.10
C CYS A 42 -7.72 16.63 61.12
N SER A 43 -8.43 16.55 62.24
CA SER A 43 -9.65 15.75 62.37
C SER A 43 -10.82 16.40 61.62
N ILE A 44 -11.30 15.72 60.57
CA ILE A 44 -12.31 16.26 59.64
C ILE A 44 -13.69 16.37 60.33
N ASP A 45 -14.05 15.40 61.17
CA ASP A 45 -15.38 15.32 61.80
C ASP A 45 -15.46 16.02 63.18
N SER A 46 -14.36 16.62 63.63
CA SER A 46 -14.26 17.27 64.94
C SER A 46 -14.78 18.70 64.87
N LYS A 47 -15.90 18.99 65.54
CA LYS A 47 -16.46 20.35 65.64
C LYS A 47 -15.43 21.37 66.16
N PRO A 48 -14.67 21.10 67.25
CA PRO A 48 -13.62 22.02 67.72
C PRO A 48 -12.54 22.30 66.67
N THR A 49 -12.16 21.29 65.90
CA THR A 49 -11.14 21.44 64.84
C THR A 49 -11.66 22.35 63.72
N GLN A 50 -12.90 22.14 63.27
CA GLN A 50 -13.52 23.00 62.25
C GLN A 50 -13.65 24.46 62.73
N GLU A 51 -13.97 24.65 64.02
CA GLU A 51 -14.09 25.97 64.62
C GLU A 51 -12.76 26.72 64.71
N ILE A 52 -11.65 26.04 65.03
CA ILE A 52 -10.30 26.62 64.96
C ILE A 52 -10.01 27.16 63.55
N TRP A 53 -10.23 26.35 62.51
CA TRP A 53 -9.98 26.76 61.12
C TRP A 53 -10.90 27.88 60.66
N ARG A 54 -12.17 27.87 61.07
CA ARG A 54 -13.12 28.94 60.79
C ARG A 54 -12.69 30.26 61.45
N ASN A 55 -12.36 30.23 62.74
CA ASN A 55 -11.97 31.43 63.48
C ASN A 55 -10.67 32.02 62.92
N SER A 56 -9.68 31.18 62.68
CA SER A 56 -8.42 31.56 62.02
C SER A 56 -8.66 32.20 60.64
N ARG A 57 -9.56 31.63 59.81
CA ARG A 57 -9.95 32.22 58.53
C ARG A 57 -10.62 33.58 58.70
N SER A 58 -11.64 33.66 59.54
CA SER A 58 -12.44 34.88 59.70
C SER A 58 -11.65 36.03 60.29
N GLN A 59 -10.72 35.75 61.21
CA GLN A 59 -9.90 36.78 61.86
C GLN A 59 -8.69 37.19 61.02
N CYS A 60 -7.98 36.24 60.41
CA CYS A 60 -6.73 36.53 59.71
C CYS A 60 -6.90 36.75 58.20
N LEU A 61 -8.03 36.37 57.60
CA LEU A 61 -8.33 36.54 56.17
C LEU A 61 -9.63 37.34 55.95
N PRO A 62 -9.67 38.64 56.32
CA PRO A 62 -10.91 39.45 56.33
C PRO A 62 -11.57 39.65 54.95
N TYR A 63 -10.83 39.37 53.86
CA TYR A 63 -11.34 39.42 52.48
C TYR A 63 -12.12 38.15 52.09
N VAL A 64 -12.02 37.05 52.84
CA VAL A 64 -12.73 35.78 52.58
C VAL A 64 -13.98 35.69 53.45
N LYS A 65 -15.07 36.31 52.99
CA LYS A 65 -16.36 36.34 53.72
C LYS A 65 -17.21 35.08 53.54
N MET A 66 -16.98 34.30 52.48
CA MET A 66 -17.79 33.13 52.18
C MET A 66 -17.37 31.91 53.02
N PRO A 67 -18.33 31.06 53.44
CA PRO A 67 -18.03 29.75 54.03
C PRO A 67 -17.51 28.77 52.97
N PRO A 68 -16.91 27.65 53.40
CA PRO A 68 -16.54 26.57 52.48
C PRO A 68 -17.79 26.01 51.76
N PRO A 69 -17.66 25.50 50.51
CA PRO A 69 -18.73 24.79 49.81
C PRO A 69 -19.21 23.54 50.58
N ASP A 70 -20.47 23.13 50.39
CA ASP A 70 -21.15 22.07 51.15
C ASP A 70 -20.45 20.69 51.21
N SER A 71 -19.47 20.44 50.33
CA SER A 71 -18.68 19.19 50.28
C SER A 71 -17.23 19.33 50.79
N MET A 72 -16.87 20.49 51.35
CA MET A 72 -15.52 20.82 51.74
C MET A 72 -15.47 21.28 53.20
N ASP A 73 -14.54 20.71 53.97
CA ASP A 73 -14.28 21.14 55.34
C ASP A 73 -13.43 22.43 55.40
N GLU A 74 -13.49 23.16 56.52
CA GLU A 74 -12.83 24.45 56.68
C GLU A 74 -11.31 24.33 56.49
N ARG A 75 -10.69 23.23 56.94
CA ARG A 75 -9.25 23.02 56.76
C ARG A 75 -8.88 22.89 55.30
N ARG A 76 -9.59 22.05 54.51
CA ARG A 76 -9.32 21.92 53.06
C ARG A 76 -9.54 23.24 52.33
N TYR A 77 -10.57 23.98 52.70
CA TYR A 77 -10.88 25.28 52.12
C TYR A 77 -9.79 26.31 52.42
N VAL A 78 -9.41 26.46 53.69
CA VAL A 78 -8.35 27.36 54.14
C VAL A 78 -7.00 26.99 53.55
N LYS A 79 -6.66 25.70 53.52
CA LYS A 79 -5.43 25.21 52.88
C LYS A 79 -5.39 25.58 51.40
N LEU A 80 -6.50 25.46 50.69
CA LEU A 80 -6.59 25.86 49.28
C LEU A 80 -6.42 27.37 49.09
N LEU A 81 -6.99 28.18 49.98
CA LEU A 81 -6.84 29.65 49.93
C LEU A 81 -5.39 30.09 50.18
N VAL A 82 -4.72 29.46 51.14
CA VAL A 82 -3.34 29.79 51.55
C VAL A 82 -2.31 29.24 50.56
N GLU A 83 -2.46 28.00 50.09
CA GLU A 83 -1.47 27.35 49.22
C GLU A 83 -1.61 27.71 47.75
N ARG A 84 -2.84 28.01 47.27
CA ARG A 84 -3.09 28.25 45.83
C ARG A 84 -3.43 29.69 45.47
N GLY A 85 -3.65 30.58 46.45
CA GLY A 85 -3.89 32.00 46.20
C GLY A 85 -5.07 32.30 45.27
N CYS A 86 -6.16 31.51 45.34
CA CYS A 86 -7.30 31.63 44.44
C CYS A 86 -7.96 33.01 44.57
N GLN A 87 -8.00 33.80 43.49
CA GLN A 87 -8.63 35.12 43.44
C GLN A 87 -9.96 35.05 42.68
N PHE A 88 -11.03 35.53 43.29
CA PHE A 88 -12.37 35.53 42.71
C PHE A 88 -12.55 36.75 41.80
N PHE A 89 -12.67 36.53 40.49
CA PHE A 89 -13.02 37.56 39.51
C PHE A 89 -14.47 37.40 39.04
N PRO A 90 -15.19 38.49 38.72
CA PRO A 90 -16.48 38.40 38.04
C PRO A 90 -16.36 37.60 36.74
N ASP A 91 -17.17 36.54 36.60
CA ASP A 91 -17.15 35.63 35.44
C ASP A 91 -17.34 36.38 34.10
N ASP A 92 -18.09 37.49 34.13
CA ASP A 92 -18.32 38.34 32.96
C ASP A 92 -17.06 39.06 32.45
N ILE A 93 -16.08 39.32 33.31
CA ILE A 93 -14.78 39.90 32.91
C ILE A 93 -13.94 38.85 32.18
N LEU A 94 -13.94 37.61 32.68
CA LEU A 94 -13.21 36.50 32.07
C LEU A 94 -13.78 36.11 30.70
N ARG A 95 -15.08 36.24 30.49
CA ARG A 95 -15.75 35.98 29.20
C ARG A 95 -15.37 36.97 28.10
N GLY A 96 -14.78 38.11 28.43
CA GLY A 96 -14.25 39.08 27.46
C GLY A 96 -12.80 38.82 27.03
N LEU A 97 -12.14 37.82 27.62
CA LEU A 97 -10.75 37.47 27.33
C LEU A 97 -10.67 36.27 26.40
N THR A 98 -9.62 36.25 25.58
CA THR A 98 -9.20 35.05 24.88
C THR A 98 -8.64 34.04 25.87
N TYR A 99 -8.94 32.76 25.65
CA TYR A 99 -8.51 31.67 26.50
C TYR A 99 -7.96 30.52 25.67
N THR A 100 -7.12 29.71 26.29
CA THR A 100 -6.79 28.37 25.77
C THR A 100 -7.59 27.34 26.56
N THR A 101 -8.12 26.33 25.88
CA THR A 101 -8.79 25.22 26.57
C THR A 101 -7.71 24.34 27.20
N GLY A 102 -7.83 24.05 28.50
CA GLY A 102 -6.92 23.10 29.13
C GLY A 102 -6.99 21.75 28.43
N PHE A 103 -5.84 21.25 27.97
CA PHE A 103 -5.71 19.97 27.27
C PHE A 103 -6.25 18.80 28.12
N TYR A 104 -7.49 18.41 27.89
CA TYR A 104 -7.88 17.00 27.94
C TYR A 104 -7.82 16.49 26.50
N LYS A 105 -6.74 15.79 26.17
CA LYS A 105 -6.60 14.99 24.96
C LYS A 105 -7.86 14.12 24.79
N TRP A 106 -8.50 14.24 23.63
CA TRP A 106 -9.11 13.15 22.86
C TRP A 106 -9.33 11.84 23.64
N GLY A 107 -10.50 11.70 24.24
CA GLY A 107 -10.88 10.49 24.95
C GLY A 107 -12.33 10.50 25.41
N TRP A 108 -13.25 10.32 24.47
CA TRP A 108 -14.57 9.65 24.60
C TRP A 108 -15.53 9.97 25.76
N ASP A 109 -15.24 10.92 26.66
CA ASP A 109 -16.14 11.24 27.77
C ASP A 109 -16.94 12.51 27.45
N GLN A 110 -18.11 12.30 26.82
CA GLN A 110 -19.15 13.32 26.62
C GLN A 110 -19.92 13.63 27.92
N SER A 111 -19.34 13.39 29.10
CA SER A 111 -19.99 13.76 30.35
C SER A 111 -20.08 15.29 30.48
N PRO A 112 -21.28 15.87 30.67
CA PRO A 112 -21.48 17.32 30.86
C PRO A 112 -20.75 17.92 32.07
N LYS A 113 -20.13 17.09 32.91
CA LYS A 113 -19.49 17.47 34.18
C LYS A 113 -18.02 17.87 34.05
N ASN A 114 -17.37 17.64 32.91
CA ASN A 114 -15.98 18.03 32.67
C ASN A 114 -15.91 18.99 31.47
N ARG A 115 -16.42 20.22 31.61
CA ARG A 115 -16.02 21.27 30.67
C ARG A 115 -14.51 21.49 30.83
N PRO A 116 -13.72 21.50 29.74
CA PRO A 116 -12.32 21.87 29.83
C PRO A 116 -12.26 23.26 30.47
N ALA A 117 -11.42 23.40 31.50
CA ALA A 117 -11.24 24.69 32.13
C ALA A 117 -10.62 25.66 31.10
N ASN A 118 -11.23 26.83 30.97
CA ASN A 118 -10.65 27.92 30.20
C ASN A 118 -9.44 28.46 30.98
N LEU A 119 -8.27 28.43 30.36
CA LEU A 119 -7.04 28.96 30.91
C LEU A 119 -6.81 30.35 30.32
N TYR A 120 -6.58 31.30 31.22
CA TYR A 120 -6.37 32.70 30.88
C TYR A 120 -4.95 33.11 31.26
N TRP A 121 -4.38 34.03 30.47
CA TRP A 121 -3.12 34.66 30.85
C TRP A 121 -3.34 35.57 32.06
N ARG A 122 -2.57 35.33 33.11
CA ARG A 122 -2.68 36.05 34.38
C ARG A 122 -2.62 37.56 34.20
N ASP A 123 -1.68 38.04 33.40
CA ASP A 123 -1.48 39.48 33.17
C ASP A 123 -2.65 40.12 32.41
N ASP A 124 -3.29 39.37 31.51
CA ASP A 124 -4.46 39.84 30.77
C ASP A 124 -5.67 39.96 31.69
N VAL A 125 -5.86 39.00 32.59
CA VAL A 125 -6.92 39.05 33.61
C VAL A 125 -6.73 40.28 34.50
N TYR A 126 -5.52 40.50 35.01
CA TYR A 126 -5.24 41.66 35.86
C TYR A 126 -5.41 42.99 35.14
N ARG A 127 -4.92 43.10 33.91
CA ARG A 127 -5.05 44.32 33.10
C ARG A 127 -6.51 44.69 32.90
N VAL A 128 -7.32 43.74 32.46
CA VAL A 128 -8.75 43.96 32.19
C VAL A 128 -9.55 44.17 33.47
N TYR A 129 -9.18 43.51 34.57
CA TYR A 129 -9.80 43.76 35.87
C TYR A 129 -9.49 45.17 36.40
N ASN A 130 -8.26 45.64 36.24
CA ASN A 130 -7.86 47.00 36.63
C ASN A 130 -8.54 48.07 35.76
N GLU A 131 -8.79 47.79 34.48
CA GLU A 131 -9.63 48.65 33.63
C GLU A 131 -11.06 48.73 34.18
N TYR A 132 -11.66 47.59 34.52
CA TYR A 132 -13.02 47.53 35.08
C TYR A 132 -13.18 48.33 36.38
N LEU A 133 -12.19 48.28 37.28
CA LEU A 133 -12.23 48.99 38.56
C LEU A 133 -12.25 50.52 38.40
N LYS A 134 -11.71 51.05 37.29
CA LYS A 134 -11.64 52.49 37.01
C LYS A 134 -12.96 53.07 36.45
N LEU A 135 -13.92 52.21 36.12
CA LEU A 135 -15.21 52.61 35.55
C LEU A 135 -16.22 52.98 36.63
N GLU A 136 -17.07 53.95 36.32
CA GLU A 136 -18.22 54.31 37.15
C GLU A 136 -19.27 53.18 37.17
N PRO A 137 -20.03 53.01 38.26
CA PRO A 137 -20.98 51.90 38.42
C PRO A 137 -21.98 51.73 37.27
N GLU A 138 -22.40 52.84 36.67
CA GLU A 138 -23.40 52.90 35.60
C GLU A 138 -22.85 52.40 34.26
N GLU A 139 -21.55 52.61 34.01
CA GLU A 139 -20.88 52.27 32.74
C GLU A 139 -20.40 50.81 32.70
N ARG A 140 -20.21 50.18 33.86
CA ARG A 140 -19.67 48.82 34.00
C ARG A 140 -20.49 47.78 33.24
N LYS A 141 -21.81 47.93 33.19
CA LYS A 141 -22.71 46.96 32.54
C LYS A 141 -22.51 46.94 31.03
N ASP A 142 -22.50 48.12 30.40
CA ASP A 142 -22.32 48.25 28.95
C ASP A 142 -20.88 47.88 28.54
N TRP A 143 -19.90 48.24 29.37
CA TRP A 143 -18.52 47.83 29.16
C TRP A 143 -18.36 46.31 29.16
N LEU A 144 -18.96 45.60 30.12
CA LEU A 144 -18.93 44.13 30.17
C LEU A 144 -19.57 43.50 28.92
N LEU A 145 -20.67 44.08 28.45
CA LEU A 145 -21.38 43.59 27.26
C LEU A 145 -20.52 43.75 26.00
N ASN A 146 -19.85 44.89 25.86
CA ASN A 146 -18.91 45.17 24.78
C ASN A 146 -17.68 44.26 24.85
N LYS A 147 -17.09 44.08 26.03
CA LYS A 147 -15.94 43.18 26.23
C LYS A 147 -16.28 41.74 25.90
N ARG A 148 -17.48 41.27 26.23
CA ARG A 148 -17.94 39.93 25.85
C ARG A 148 -18.08 39.76 24.34
N LYS A 149 -18.56 40.79 23.64
CA LYS A 149 -18.64 40.78 22.18
C LYS A 149 -17.25 40.74 21.56
N GLU A 150 -16.34 41.57 22.05
CA GLU A 150 -14.93 41.60 21.65
C GLU A 150 -14.23 40.24 21.88
N GLY A 151 -14.38 39.66 23.07
CA GLY A 151 -13.82 38.35 23.41
C GLY A 151 -14.36 37.23 22.53
N ARG A 152 -15.67 37.22 22.24
CA ARG A 152 -16.28 36.26 21.31
C ARG A 152 -15.66 36.37 19.91
N GLN A 153 -15.59 37.59 19.38
CA GLN A 153 -15.04 37.83 18.04
C GLN A 153 -13.58 37.37 17.95
N ARG A 154 -12.76 37.69 18.97
CA ARG A 154 -11.37 37.21 19.03
C ARG A 154 -11.27 35.68 19.10
N MET A 155 -12.17 35.01 19.82
CA MET A 155 -12.19 33.54 19.89
C MET A 155 -12.67 32.90 18.59
N GLU A 156 -13.61 33.53 17.87
CA GLU A 156 -14.01 33.12 16.51
C GLU A 156 -12.81 33.23 15.54
N ASP A 157 -12.05 34.32 15.61
CA ASP A 157 -10.81 34.50 14.81
C ASP A 157 -9.71 33.47 15.18
N VAL A 158 -9.64 33.04 16.44
CA VAL A 158 -8.72 31.95 16.86
C VAL A 158 -9.17 30.62 16.26
N ALA A 159 -10.45 30.27 16.40
CA ALA A 159 -11.00 29.02 15.86
C ALA A 159 -10.84 28.95 14.33
N GLN A 160 -11.07 30.07 13.63
CA GLN A 160 -10.89 30.14 12.19
C GLN A 160 -9.43 29.88 11.78
N ARG A 161 -8.46 30.46 12.50
CA ARG A 161 -7.03 30.21 12.26
C ARG A 161 -6.61 28.77 12.54
N GLU A 162 -7.19 28.12 13.55
CA GLU A 162 -6.95 26.70 13.83
C GLU A 162 -7.45 25.82 12.68
N ILE A 163 -8.67 26.08 12.18
CA ILE A 163 -9.25 25.39 11.03
C ILE A 163 -8.37 25.60 9.78
N GLU A 164 -7.95 26.84 9.52
CA GLU A 164 -7.08 27.16 8.37
C GLU A 164 -5.73 26.45 8.47
N HIS A 165 -5.11 26.43 9.65
CA HIS A 165 -3.84 25.74 9.88
C HIS A 165 -3.98 24.20 9.75
N GLU A 166 -5.06 23.61 10.26
CA GLU A 166 -5.36 22.19 10.06
C GLU A 166 -5.58 21.87 8.57
N ASN A 167 -6.35 22.70 7.88
CA ASN A 167 -6.57 22.55 6.44
C ASN A 167 -5.26 22.64 5.66
N GLU A 168 -4.40 23.61 5.96
CA GLU A 168 -3.07 23.75 5.34
C GLU A 168 -2.21 22.50 5.58
N TYR A 169 -2.21 21.97 6.80
CA TYR A 169 -1.52 20.73 7.14
C TYR A 169 -2.03 19.55 6.31
N TRP A 170 -3.35 19.37 6.21
CA TRP A 170 -3.95 18.27 5.43
C TRP A 170 -3.68 18.40 3.93
N VAL A 171 -3.80 19.61 3.38
CA VAL A 171 -3.46 19.88 1.97
C VAL A 171 -2.00 19.52 1.70
N LYS A 172 -1.07 20.01 2.53
CA LYS A 172 0.36 19.70 2.40
C LYS A 172 0.66 18.21 2.55
N SER A 173 -0.02 17.52 3.47
CA SER A 173 0.11 16.06 3.64
C SER A 173 -0.36 15.29 2.41
N SER A 174 -1.51 15.68 1.84
CA SER A 174 -2.06 15.09 0.61
C SER A 174 -1.14 15.33 -0.60
N GLU A 175 -0.63 16.55 -0.78
CA GLU A 175 0.33 16.86 -1.84
C GLU A 175 1.63 16.05 -1.72
N ASN A 176 2.13 15.88 -0.50
CA ASN A 176 3.32 15.07 -0.25
C ASN A 176 3.08 13.59 -0.55
N GLU A 177 1.90 13.05 -0.25
CA GLU A 177 1.53 11.68 -0.62
C GLU A 177 1.50 11.50 -2.13
N LYS A 178 0.85 12.41 -2.86
CA LYS A 178 0.82 12.39 -4.32
C LYS A 178 2.24 12.40 -4.92
N LYS A 179 3.12 13.25 -4.40
CA LYS A 179 4.54 13.30 -4.83
C LYS A 179 5.28 11.97 -4.57
N ARG A 180 4.97 11.26 -3.47
CA ARG A 180 5.55 9.93 -3.18
C ARG A 180 5.05 8.87 -4.16
N GLU A 181 3.75 8.88 -4.48
CA GLU A 181 3.15 7.96 -5.43
C GLU A 181 3.68 8.16 -6.86
N GLU A 182 3.78 9.41 -7.32
CA GLU A 182 4.39 9.76 -8.62
C GLU A 182 5.86 9.31 -8.68
N ARG A 183 6.60 9.48 -7.59
CA ARG A 183 7.99 9.03 -7.46
C ARG A 183 8.10 7.50 -7.54
N ALA A 184 7.23 6.76 -6.84
CA ALA A 184 7.20 5.30 -6.89
C ALA A 184 6.85 4.79 -8.29
N SER A 185 5.83 5.38 -8.92
CA SER A 185 5.43 5.08 -10.30
C SER A 185 6.56 5.32 -11.30
N THR A 186 7.32 6.40 -11.11
CA THR A 186 8.50 6.70 -11.94
C THR A 186 9.57 5.61 -11.77
N ILE A 187 9.86 5.18 -10.54
CA ILE A 187 10.83 4.10 -10.28
C ILE A 187 10.38 2.80 -10.95
N GLU A 188 9.12 2.40 -10.79
CA GLU A 188 8.57 1.20 -11.43
C GLU A 188 8.67 1.27 -12.94
N SER A 189 8.29 2.39 -13.54
CA SER A 189 8.39 2.59 -14.99
C SER A 189 9.84 2.46 -15.47
N MET A 190 10.80 3.03 -14.76
CA MET A 190 12.22 2.90 -15.11
C MET A 190 12.71 1.45 -15.01
N ILE A 191 12.24 0.67 -14.02
CA ILE A 191 12.58 -0.75 -13.89
C ILE A 191 11.96 -1.57 -15.02
N LYS A 192 10.65 -1.40 -15.26
CA LYS A 192 9.89 -2.09 -16.32
C LYS A 192 10.42 -1.75 -17.72
N ASN A 193 11.03 -0.59 -17.89
CA ASN A 193 11.59 -0.16 -19.17
C ASN A 193 13.10 -0.42 -19.31
N GLU A 194 13.80 -0.79 -18.24
CA GLU A 194 15.24 -1.07 -18.32
C GLU A 194 15.50 -2.35 -19.11
N ARG A 195 16.35 -2.21 -20.14
CA ARG A 195 16.78 -3.31 -21.00
C ARG A 195 18.23 -3.70 -20.72
N ASN A 196 18.56 -4.94 -21.04
CA ASN A 196 19.95 -5.41 -21.06
C ASN A 196 20.64 -5.03 -22.37
N GLU A 197 21.91 -5.41 -22.51
CA GLU A 197 22.70 -5.15 -23.74
C GLU A 197 22.12 -5.79 -25.01
N TYR A 198 21.18 -6.72 -24.83
CA TYR A 198 20.49 -7.43 -25.89
C TYR A 198 19.07 -6.91 -26.16
N GLY A 199 18.66 -5.82 -25.50
CA GLY A 199 17.34 -5.23 -25.67
C GLY A 199 16.20 -5.93 -24.92
N LEU A 200 16.48 -6.98 -24.14
CA LEU A 200 15.47 -7.66 -23.31
C LEU A 200 15.27 -6.99 -21.96
N LEU A 201 14.09 -7.18 -21.37
CA LEU A 201 13.80 -6.76 -20.01
C LEU A 201 14.89 -7.26 -19.05
N ARG A 202 15.63 -6.31 -18.45
CA ARG A 202 16.73 -6.64 -17.53
C ARG A 202 16.20 -7.25 -16.23
N PHE A 203 15.03 -6.78 -15.80
CA PHE A 203 14.46 -7.11 -14.50
C PHE A 203 13.08 -7.76 -14.65
N LYS A 204 12.88 -8.90 -13.98
CA LYS A 204 11.57 -9.52 -13.78
C LYS A 204 10.95 -8.98 -12.50
N MET A 205 9.81 -8.30 -12.60
CA MET A 205 9.14 -7.66 -11.45
C MET A 205 8.95 -8.59 -10.23
N PRO A 206 8.53 -9.86 -10.39
CA PRO A 206 8.38 -10.76 -9.23
C PRO A 206 9.66 -10.98 -8.41
N ILE A 207 10.83 -10.83 -9.03
CA ILE A 207 12.13 -10.92 -8.35
C ILE A 207 12.53 -9.57 -7.77
N VAL A 208 12.24 -8.47 -8.48
CA VAL A 208 12.49 -7.10 -8.00
C VAL A 208 11.73 -6.79 -6.72
N GLU A 209 10.46 -7.21 -6.62
CA GLU A 209 9.62 -7.02 -5.44
C GLU A 209 10.17 -7.72 -4.18
N GLN A 210 11.02 -8.73 -4.37
CA GLN A 210 11.74 -9.40 -3.27
C GLN A 210 13.03 -8.68 -2.88
N CYS A 211 13.50 -7.71 -3.67
CA CYS A 211 14.72 -6.96 -3.40
C CYS A 211 14.48 -5.87 -2.33
N MET A 212 15.29 -5.87 -1.28
CA MET A 212 15.24 -4.86 -0.21
C MET A 212 15.63 -3.47 -0.72
N VAL A 213 16.57 -3.38 -1.67
CA VAL A 213 16.96 -2.11 -2.28
C VAL A 213 15.78 -1.46 -3.02
N TYR A 214 15.00 -2.27 -3.75
CA TYR A 214 13.78 -1.81 -4.40
C TYR A 214 12.76 -1.33 -3.36
N ASN A 215 12.42 -2.18 -2.39
CA ASN A 215 11.41 -1.88 -1.37
C ASN A 215 11.72 -0.60 -0.57
N LYS A 216 13.00 -0.35 -0.23
CA LYS A 216 13.43 0.92 0.39
C LYS A 216 13.24 2.13 -0.53
N ALA A 217 13.41 1.95 -1.84
CA ALA A 217 13.25 3.03 -2.80
C ALA A 217 11.78 3.40 -3.01
N ILE A 218 10.87 2.42 -3.11
CA ILE A 218 9.41 2.67 -3.22
C ILE A 218 8.84 3.23 -1.91
N MET A 219 9.25 2.72 -0.75
CA MET A 219 8.72 3.14 0.57
C MET A 219 9.42 4.38 1.15
N SER A 220 10.13 5.15 0.32
CA SER A 220 10.86 6.33 0.78
C SER A 220 9.91 7.46 1.17
N SER A 221 10.20 8.14 2.28
CA SER A 221 9.46 9.34 2.71
C SER A 221 9.80 10.60 1.90
N SER A 222 10.73 10.52 0.95
CA SER A 222 11.15 11.65 0.12
C SER A 222 10.06 12.10 -0.86
N THR A 223 9.80 13.40 -0.89
CA THR A 223 8.85 14.07 -1.81
C THR A 223 9.54 14.69 -3.03
N HIS A 224 10.86 14.49 -3.18
CA HIS A 224 11.62 14.97 -4.34
C HIS A 224 11.41 14.07 -5.54
N THR A 225 11.40 14.68 -6.74
CA THR A 225 11.28 13.95 -8.00
C THR A 225 12.41 12.95 -8.20
N PHE A 226 12.08 11.77 -8.74
CA PHE A 226 13.08 10.73 -8.99
C PHE A 226 13.87 11.06 -10.27
N THR A 227 15.15 11.38 -10.12
CA THR A 227 16.00 11.83 -11.23
C THR A 227 16.72 10.67 -11.91
N LYS A 228 17.16 10.87 -13.16
CA LYS A 228 18.03 9.91 -13.88
C LYS A 228 19.31 9.57 -13.11
N ARG A 229 19.87 10.53 -12.36
CA ARG A 229 21.04 10.29 -11.51
C ARG A 229 20.71 9.35 -10.34
N ALA A 230 19.55 9.56 -9.71
CA ALA A 230 19.06 8.67 -8.65
C ALA A 230 18.79 7.26 -9.19
N TRP A 231 18.25 7.15 -10.42
CA TRP A 231 18.08 5.89 -11.11
C TRP A 231 19.39 5.11 -11.28
N ILE A 232 20.46 5.74 -11.76
CA ILE A 232 21.77 5.09 -11.90
C ILE A 232 22.25 4.54 -10.55
N GLY A 233 22.11 5.34 -9.47
CA GLY A 233 22.49 4.90 -8.12
C GLY A 233 21.64 3.74 -7.59
N LEU A 234 20.33 3.77 -7.83
CA LEU A 234 19.43 2.68 -7.47
C LEU A 234 19.76 1.41 -8.26
N LYS A 235 19.90 1.52 -9.58
CA LYS A 235 20.21 0.41 -10.48
C LYS A 235 21.51 -0.31 -10.10
N ASN A 236 22.57 0.44 -9.84
CA ASN A 236 23.86 -0.14 -9.45
C ASN A 236 23.79 -0.93 -8.13
N LYS A 237 22.88 -0.57 -7.23
CA LYS A 237 22.63 -1.31 -5.98
C LYS A 237 21.65 -2.47 -6.18
N LEU A 238 20.69 -2.32 -7.09
CA LEU A 238 19.65 -3.32 -7.37
C LEU A 238 20.23 -4.51 -8.13
N ILE A 239 21.12 -4.28 -9.10
CA ILE A 239 21.68 -5.34 -9.96
C ILE A 239 22.29 -6.49 -9.15
N PRO A 240 23.22 -6.28 -8.20
CA PRO A 240 23.84 -7.38 -7.45
C PRO A 240 22.83 -8.21 -6.64
N GLU A 241 21.87 -7.53 -5.99
CA GLU A 241 20.83 -8.18 -5.20
C GLU A 241 19.89 -9.00 -6.09
N TYR A 242 19.43 -8.39 -7.19
CA TYR A 242 18.60 -9.04 -8.19
C TYR A 242 19.29 -10.26 -8.79
N THR A 243 20.57 -10.15 -9.20
CA THR A 243 21.31 -11.26 -9.78
C THR A 243 21.40 -12.44 -8.80
N LYS A 244 21.67 -12.19 -7.53
CA LYS A 244 21.70 -13.23 -6.49
C LYS A 244 20.34 -13.93 -6.35
N LEU A 245 19.25 -13.16 -6.28
CA LEU A 245 17.90 -13.71 -6.19
C LEU A 245 17.49 -14.46 -7.46
N ALA A 246 17.84 -13.95 -8.64
CA ALA A 246 17.58 -14.58 -9.92
C ALA A 246 18.29 -15.94 -10.05
N VAL A 247 19.55 -16.04 -9.62
CA VAL A 247 20.28 -17.31 -9.56
C VAL A 247 19.59 -18.30 -8.60
N THR A 248 19.15 -17.81 -7.43
CA THR A 248 18.45 -18.66 -6.45
C THR A 248 17.13 -19.18 -7.00
N HIS A 249 16.31 -18.31 -7.60
CA HIS A 249 15.04 -18.68 -8.26
C HIS A 249 15.27 -19.66 -9.41
N ARG A 250 16.33 -19.45 -10.21
CA ARG A 250 16.72 -20.36 -11.28
C ARG A 250 17.06 -21.76 -10.75
N ALA A 251 17.82 -21.84 -9.66
CA ALA A 251 18.16 -23.11 -9.03
C ALA A 251 16.93 -23.82 -8.42
N GLN A 252 16.04 -23.07 -7.77
CA GLN A 252 14.78 -23.60 -7.25
C GLN A 252 13.88 -24.14 -8.37
N ARG A 253 13.77 -23.39 -9.46
CA ARG A 253 13.04 -23.81 -10.66
C ARG A 253 13.62 -25.11 -11.22
N GLN A 254 14.94 -25.19 -11.41
CA GLN A 254 15.60 -26.42 -11.86
C GLN A 254 15.32 -27.59 -10.91
N ALA A 255 15.37 -27.37 -9.59
CA ALA A 255 15.08 -28.41 -8.61
C ALA A 255 13.63 -28.92 -8.70
N ALA A 256 12.65 -28.03 -8.90
CA ALA A 256 11.26 -28.40 -9.09
C ALA A 256 11.03 -29.15 -10.42
N GLU A 257 11.62 -28.65 -11.50
CA GLU A 257 11.46 -29.22 -12.85
C GLU A 257 12.19 -30.56 -13.03
N LYS A 258 13.09 -30.95 -12.12
CA LYS A 258 13.68 -32.31 -12.12
C LYS A 258 12.63 -33.42 -12.02
N LEU A 259 11.48 -33.13 -11.40
CA LEU A 259 10.37 -34.07 -11.26
C LEU A 259 9.47 -34.13 -12.49
N PHE A 260 9.67 -33.25 -13.47
CA PHE A 260 8.86 -33.25 -14.68
C PHE A 260 9.18 -34.44 -15.56
N SER A 261 8.15 -34.98 -16.22
CA SER A 261 8.38 -35.89 -17.34
C SER A 261 9.12 -35.16 -18.46
N TYR A 262 9.82 -35.91 -19.30
CA TYR A 262 10.57 -35.35 -20.42
C TYR A 262 9.68 -34.43 -21.30
N ASP A 263 8.50 -34.93 -21.69
CA ASP A 263 7.56 -34.18 -22.53
C ASP A 263 7.14 -32.86 -21.86
N VAL A 264 6.79 -32.88 -20.57
CA VAL A 264 6.41 -31.68 -19.82
C VAL A 264 7.56 -30.66 -19.78
N ALA A 265 8.79 -31.11 -19.57
CA ALA A 265 9.95 -30.24 -19.57
C ALA A 265 10.17 -29.61 -20.96
N VAL A 266 10.06 -30.38 -22.04
CA VAL A 266 10.13 -29.85 -23.42
C VAL A 266 9.07 -28.78 -23.67
N GLN A 267 7.80 -29.03 -23.32
CA GLN A 267 6.74 -28.05 -23.50
C GLN A 267 7.02 -26.79 -22.66
N THR A 268 7.54 -26.95 -21.44
CA THR A 268 7.91 -25.81 -20.57
C THR A 268 9.00 -24.95 -21.21
N ARG A 269 9.98 -25.55 -21.89
CA ARG A 269 11.00 -24.83 -22.66
C ARG A 269 10.42 -24.09 -23.86
N GLN A 270 9.48 -24.71 -24.58
CA GLN A 270 8.75 -24.05 -25.66
C GLN A 270 7.98 -22.81 -25.17
N MET A 271 7.36 -22.89 -23.99
CA MET A 271 6.70 -21.74 -23.36
C MET A 271 7.65 -20.64 -22.92
N ASP A 272 8.86 -20.98 -22.45
CA ASP A 272 9.88 -19.99 -22.13
C ASP A 272 10.31 -19.20 -23.37
N ILE A 273 10.51 -19.88 -24.51
CA ILE A 273 10.82 -19.22 -25.79
C ILE A 273 9.68 -18.30 -26.19
N LEU A 274 8.43 -18.75 -26.07
CA LEU A 274 7.28 -17.91 -26.39
C LEU A 274 7.25 -16.64 -25.53
N LYS A 275 7.41 -16.77 -24.21
CA LYS A 275 7.49 -15.62 -23.30
C LYS A 275 8.63 -14.67 -23.68
N LEU A 276 9.80 -15.24 -23.98
CA LEU A 276 10.95 -14.47 -24.42
C LEU A 276 10.67 -13.69 -25.71
N VAL A 277 10.00 -14.31 -26.68
CA VAL A 277 9.62 -13.66 -27.94
C VAL A 277 8.64 -12.51 -27.68
N PHE A 278 7.69 -12.65 -26.76
CA PHE A 278 6.80 -11.55 -26.37
C PHE A 278 7.52 -10.42 -25.63
N ASP A 279 8.61 -10.72 -24.93
CA ASP A 279 9.40 -9.75 -24.15
C ASP A 279 10.46 -9.00 -25.00
N LEU A 280 10.64 -9.38 -26.28
CA LEU A 280 11.55 -8.68 -27.18
C LEU A 280 11.04 -7.26 -27.47
N PRO A 281 11.96 -6.28 -27.60
CA PRO A 281 11.59 -4.90 -27.80
C PRO A 281 10.88 -4.74 -29.14
N HIS A 282 9.62 -4.31 -29.06
CA HIS A 282 8.88 -3.80 -30.19
C HIS A 282 9.53 -2.45 -30.54
N SER A 283 9.83 -2.18 -31.81
CA SER A 283 10.24 -0.84 -32.22
C SER A 283 9.17 0.16 -31.73
N ASP A 284 9.57 1.22 -31.02
CA ASP A 284 8.74 2.17 -30.24
C ASP A 284 7.59 2.89 -31.01
N SER A 285 7.26 2.48 -32.22
CA SER A 285 5.97 2.73 -32.84
C SER A 285 4.97 1.62 -32.44
N ASP A 286 4.16 1.93 -31.44
CA ASP A 286 2.81 1.40 -31.19
C ASP A 286 2.59 0.55 -29.93
N GLN A 287 1.50 0.93 -29.25
CA GLN A 287 0.92 0.36 -28.03
C GLN A 287 0.54 -1.13 -28.16
N PRO A 288 0.36 -1.85 -27.03
CA PRO A 288 0.06 -3.28 -27.05
C PRO A 288 -1.35 -3.57 -27.57
N VAL A 289 -1.45 -4.12 -28.79
CA VAL A 289 -2.69 -4.67 -29.35
C VAL A 289 -2.90 -6.08 -28.80
N ALA A 290 -3.41 -6.16 -27.57
CA ALA A 290 -3.97 -7.38 -27.02
C ALA A 290 -5.44 -7.56 -27.45
N ALA A 291 -5.72 -7.59 -28.76
CA ALA A 291 -6.97 -8.10 -29.35
C ALA A 291 -7.00 -7.82 -30.87
N ALA A 292 -6.51 -8.75 -31.69
CA ALA A 292 -6.93 -8.87 -33.10
C ALA A 292 -6.37 -10.17 -33.72
N ILE A 293 -6.99 -11.30 -33.41
CA ILE A 293 -7.03 -12.41 -34.37
C ILE A 293 -8.45 -12.40 -34.94
N SER A 294 -8.72 -11.49 -35.86
CA SER A 294 -9.84 -11.58 -36.80
C SER A 294 -9.60 -10.65 -37.98
N THR A 295 -9.54 -11.29 -39.16
CA THR A 295 -9.87 -10.80 -40.50
C THR A 295 -9.62 -9.34 -40.82
N ASP A 296 -8.62 -9.08 -41.67
CA ASP A 296 -8.87 -8.22 -42.82
C ASP A 296 -8.02 -8.50 -44.05
N GLN A 297 -8.53 -7.97 -45.16
CA GLN A 297 -8.27 -8.26 -46.57
C GLN A 297 -6.96 -7.68 -47.11
N ASN A 298 -6.55 -8.23 -48.27
CA ASN A 298 -5.66 -7.70 -49.30
C ASN A 298 -4.49 -6.80 -48.89
N ASP A 299 -3.27 -7.26 -49.18
CA ASP A 299 -2.25 -6.35 -49.73
C ASP A 299 -1.23 -7.13 -50.56
N ASN A 300 -1.28 -6.88 -51.87
CA ASN A 300 -0.14 -6.99 -52.76
C ASN A 300 0.56 -5.63 -52.74
N ASN A 301 1.66 -5.47 -51.98
CA ASN A 301 2.77 -4.60 -52.39
C ASN A 301 4.00 -4.74 -51.48
N SER A 302 5.14 -4.43 -52.10
CA SER A 302 6.53 -4.65 -51.68
C SER A 302 6.97 -3.95 -50.39
N ASP A 303 7.79 -4.70 -49.62
CA ASP A 303 9.01 -4.27 -48.93
C ASP A 303 8.97 -2.97 -48.11
N ASN A 304 8.30 -3.02 -46.96
CA ASN A 304 8.90 -2.59 -45.69
C ASN A 304 8.06 -3.12 -44.52
N ILE A 305 8.37 -4.35 -44.10
CA ILE A 305 7.70 -4.98 -42.95
C ILE A 305 8.31 -4.39 -41.68
N SER A 306 7.50 -3.69 -40.89
CA SER A 306 7.92 -3.21 -39.57
C SER A 306 8.27 -4.38 -38.66
N HIS A 307 9.21 -4.17 -37.73
CA HIS A 307 9.66 -5.21 -36.78
C HIS A 307 8.49 -5.79 -35.95
N SER A 308 7.45 -5.00 -35.68
CA SER A 308 6.22 -5.43 -34.98
C SER A 308 5.36 -6.40 -35.80
N GLN A 309 5.27 -6.21 -37.12
CA GLN A 309 4.64 -7.19 -38.00
C GLN A 309 5.45 -8.49 -37.99
N PHE A 310 6.78 -8.43 -38.02
CA PHE A 310 7.64 -9.61 -38.01
C PHE A 310 7.52 -10.48 -36.74
N GLU A 311 7.40 -9.90 -35.54
CA GLU A 311 7.24 -10.67 -34.29
C GLU A 311 5.88 -11.39 -34.20
N THR A 312 4.83 -10.77 -34.74
CA THR A 312 3.52 -11.43 -34.92
C THR A 312 3.62 -12.61 -35.90
N HIS A 313 4.49 -12.51 -36.92
CA HIS A 313 4.77 -13.63 -37.81
C HIS A 313 5.62 -14.70 -37.11
N LEU A 314 6.60 -14.33 -36.28
CA LEU A 314 7.44 -15.29 -35.56
C LEU A 314 6.61 -16.31 -34.76
N ILE A 315 5.64 -15.84 -33.98
CA ILE A 315 4.74 -16.72 -33.21
C ILE A 315 3.93 -17.63 -34.15
N LYS A 316 3.48 -17.10 -35.30
CA LYS A 316 2.72 -17.86 -36.29
C LYS A 316 3.52 -19.00 -36.91
N TYR A 317 4.82 -18.84 -37.16
CA TYR A 317 5.64 -19.89 -37.82
C TYR A 317 6.41 -20.78 -36.84
N LEU A 318 6.51 -20.37 -35.57
CA LEU A 318 7.32 -21.05 -34.55
C LEU A 318 7.03 -22.56 -34.41
N PRO A 319 5.78 -23.05 -34.40
CA PRO A 319 5.49 -24.48 -34.28
C PRO A 319 6.09 -25.35 -35.38
N TRP A 320 6.41 -24.76 -36.53
CA TRP A 320 6.98 -25.43 -37.71
C TRP A 320 8.47 -25.20 -37.87
N CYS A 321 9.09 -24.41 -37.00
CA CYS A 321 10.54 -24.19 -37.02
C CYS A 321 11.25 -25.47 -36.54
N PRO A 322 12.19 -26.05 -37.32
CA PRO A 322 12.92 -27.26 -36.93
C PRO A 322 13.57 -27.16 -35.54
N SER A 323 14.15 -26.01 -35.20
CA SER A 323 14.81 -25.79 -33.91
C SER A 323 13.82 -25.63 -32.76
N PHE A 324 12.56 -25.29 -33.03
CA PHE A 324 11.51 -25.22 -32.01
C PHE A 324 10.90 -26.61 -31.73
N GLN A 325 10.80 -27.45 -32.77
CA GLN A 325 10.34 -28.83 -32.65
C GLN A 325 11.41 -29.72 -31.99
N ASN A 326 12.69 -29.48 -32.33
CA ASN A 326 13.83 -30.20 -31.81
C ASN A 326 14.77 -29.23 -31.10
N LEU A 327 14.38 -28.86 -29.88
CA LEU A 327 15.10 -27.89 -29.09
C LEU A 327 16.52 -28.38 -28.74
N PRO A 328 17.55 -27.51 -28.90
CA PRO A 328 18.92 -27.84 -28.53
C PRO A 328 19.07 -27.79 -27.00
N PHE A 329 19.03 -28.95 -26.34
CA PHE A 329 19.17 -29.05 -24.88
C PHE A 329 20.63 -29.19 -24.45
N ILE A 330 20.97 -28.59 -23.30
CA ILE A 330 22.27 -28.78 -22.65
C ILE A 330 22.32 -30.21 -22.12
N ASP A 331 23.34 -30.97 -22.53
CA ASP A 331 23.52 -32.40 -22.21
C ASP A 331 22.33 -33.29 -22.64
N ASN A 332 21.59 -32.87 -23.68
CA ASN A 332 20.37 -33.55 -24.14
C ASN A 332 19.26 -33.68 -23.09
N ASP A 333 19.25 -32.82 -22.05
CA ASP A 333 18.20 -32.83 -21.02
C ASP A 333 17.39 -31.50 -20.99
N PRO A 334 16.07 -31.53 -21.26
CA PRO A 334 15.21 -30.35 -21.23
C PRO A 334 15.04 -29.71 -19.83
N ARG A 335 15.43 -30.43 -18.77
CA ARG A 335 15.40 -29.93 -17.39
C ARG A 335 16.57 -29.00 -17.08
N ASN A 336 17.60 -29.00 -17.93
CA ASN A 336 18.68 -28.03 -17.87
C ASN A 336 18.26 -26.72 -18.54
N LEU A 337 18.06 -25.68 -17.73
CA LEU A 337 17.72 -24.34 -18.22
C LEU A 337 18.84 -23.74 -19.08
N TRP A 338 18.48 -23.13 -20.22
CA TRP A 338 19.39 -22.31 -21.02
C TRP A 338 19.80 -21.04 -20.28
N ASP A 339 21.04 -20.61 -20.43
CA ASP A 339 21.42 -19.25 -20.06
C ASP A 339 20.85 -18.23 -21.06
N ASP A 340 20.74 -16.99 -20.60
CA ASP A 340 20.16 -15.92 -21.42
C ASP A 340 21.03 -15.63 -22.66
N VAL A 341 22.35 -15.84 -22.57
CA VAL A 341 23.30 -15.59 -23.66
C VAL A 341 23.02 -16.55 -24.82
N PHE A 342 22.89 -17.84 -24.56
CA PHE A 342 22.57 -18.87 -25.56
C PHE A 342 21.23 -18.58 -26.23
N LEU A 343 20.20 -18.27 -25.44
CA LEU A 343 18.86 -17.96 -25.96
C LEU A 343 18.91 -16.81 -26.95
N ILE A 344 19.58 -15.73 -26.59
CA ILE A 344 19.59 -14.48 -27.35
C ILE A 344 20.52 -14.54 -28.55
N THR A 345 21.73 -15.09 -28.38
CA THR A 345 22.78 -15.01 -29.39
C THR A 345 22.70 -16.16 -30.39
N THR A 346 22.06 -17.27 -30.02
CA THR A 346 22.04 -18.49 -30.82
C THR A 346 20.61 -18.88 -31.19
N LEU A 347 19.78 -19.24 -30.21
CA LEU A 347 18.49 -19.87 -30.48
C LEU A 347 17.48 -18.91 -31.14
N ILE A 348 17.29 -17.71 -30.59
CA ILE A 348 16.35 -16.73 -31.14
C ILE A 348 16.73 -16.30 -32.56
N PRO A 349 17.99 -15.95 -32.88
CA PRO A 349 18.41 -15.65 -34.25
C PRO A 349 18.17 -16.81 -35.22
N GLN A 350 18.43 -18.05 -34.79
CA GLN A 350 18.16 -19.23 -35.59
C GLN A 350 16.66 -19.39 -35.88
N LEU A 351 15.80 -19.26 -34.86
CA LEU A 351 14.34 -19.31 -35.01
C LEU A 351 13.81 -18.21 -35.94
N ARG A 352 14.42 -17.02 -35.88
CA ARG A 352 14.11 -15.92 -36.82
C ARG A 352 14.46 -16.28 -38.26
N ALA A 353 15.64 -16.86 -38.49
CA ALA A 353 16.06 -17.30 -39.82
C ALA A 353 15.15 -18.40 -40.38
N GLU A 354 14.80 -19.40 -39.55
CA GLU A 354 13.88 -20.48 -39.90
C GLU A 354 12.48 -19.95 -40.23
N THR A 355 11.99 -18.97 -39.47
CA THR A 355 10.70 -18.30 -39.73
C THR A 355 10.71 -17.57 -41.08
N ILE A 356 11.77 -16.80 -41.36
CA ILE A 356 11.90 -16.09 -42.65
C ILE A 356 11.92 -17.10 -43.79
N HIS A 357 12.64 -18.21 -43.61
CA HIS A 357 12.69 -19.28 -44.60
C HIS A 357 11.31 -19.91 -44.85
N LEU A 358 10.55 -20.24 -43.80
CA LEU A 358 9.19 -20.80 -43.93
C LEU A 358 8.21 -19.81 -44.58
N LYS A 359 8.39 -18.52 -44.32
CA LYS A 359 7.58 -17.47 -44.95
C LYS A 359 7.86 -17.37 -46.45
N ASN A 360 9.14 -17.38 -46.83
CA ASN A 360 9.56 -17.20 -48.22
C ASN A 360 9.43 -18.48 -49.06
N ASN A 361 9.44 -19.66 -48.41
CA ASN A 361 9.33 -20.96 -49.04
C ASN A 361 8.09 -21.69 -48.48
N PRO A 362 6.88 -21.34 -48.95
CA PRO A 362 5.65 -21.91 -48.43
C PRO A 362 5.63 -23.43 -48.61
N ALA A 363 5.27 -24.14 -47.54
CA ALA A 363 5.14 -25.60 -47.59
C ALA A 363 4.03 -26.02 -48.58
N PRO A 364 4.12 -27.23 -49.18
CA PRO A 364 3.10 -27.69 -50.11
C PRO A 364 1.70 -27.68 -49.48
N PRO A 365 0.65 -27.27 -50.22
CA PRO A 365 -0.68 -27.01 -49.65
C PRO A 365 -1.37 -28.23 -49.04
N LEU A 366 -0.92 -29.45 -49.38
CA LEU A 366 -1.41 -30.71 -48.85
C LEU A 366 -0.66 -31.19 -47.59
N THR A 367 0.32 -30.42 -47.14
CA THR A 367 0.93 -30.63 -45.82
C THR A 367 0.14 -29.87 -44.76
N VAL A 368 0.20 -30.34 -43.51
CA VAL A 368 -0.43 -29.69 -42.35
C VAL A 368 0.04 -28.22 -42.24
N CYS A 369 1.35 -28.02 -42.31
CA CYS A 369 2.00 -26.71 -42.36
C CYS A 369 1.47 -25.82 -43.50
N GLY A 370 1.42 -26.35 -44.72
CA GLY A 370 0.95 -25.64 -45.91
C GLY A 370 -0.52 -25.21 -45.83
N ALA A 371 -1.39 -26.14 -45.43
CA ALA A 371 -2.82 -25.92 -45.26
C ALA A 371 -3.11 -24.88 -44.16
N PHE A 372 -2.39 -24.96 -43.04
CA PHE A 372 -2.57 -24.08 -41.90
C PHE A 372 -2.06 -22.65 -42.18
N LEU A 373 -0.81 -22.51 -42.65
CA LEU A 373 -0.14 -21.21 -42.75
C LEU A 373 -0.56 -20.39 -43.97
N HIS A 374 -0.80 -21.03 -45.11
CA HIS A 374 -0.89 -20.35 -46.42
C HIS A 374 -2.30 -20.36 -47.03
N ARG A 375 -3.12 -21.38 -46.77
CA ARG A 375 -4.51 -21.43 -47.27
C ARG A 375 -5.55 -20.85 -46.30
N ARG A 376 -5.13 -20.25 -45.18
CA ARG A 376 -6.01 -19.77 -44.09
C ARG A 376 -7.05 -20.82 -43.67
N SER A 377 -6.70 -22.10 -43.80
CA SER A 377 -7.61 -23.23 -43.58
C SER A 377 -7.56 -23.75 -42.15
N GLY A 378 -6.89 -23.05 -41.22
CA GLY A 378 -6.81 -23.44 -39.81
C GLY A 378 -8.18 -23.66 -39.17
N ASN A 379 -9.19 -22.88 -39.56
CA ASN A 379 -10.57 -23.01 -39.08
C ASN A 379 -11.51 -23.80 -40.02
N ARG A 380 -11.01 -24.36 -41.12
CA ARG A 380 -11.80 -25.19 -42.04
C ARG A 380 -11.66 -26.65 -41.67
N ARG A 381 -12.74 -27.42 -41.81
CA ARG A 381 -12.73 -28.87 -41.59
C ARG A 381 -12.12 -29.63 -42.76
N VAL A 382 -10.79 -29.57 -42.88
CA VAL A 382 -10.02 -30.22 -43.96
C VAL A 382 -8.98 -31.22 -43.44
N TYR A 383 -8.92 -31.43 -42.12
CA TYR A 383 -7.95 -32.31 -41.48
C TYR A 383 -8.59 -33.62 -41.03
N LYS A 384 -7.84 -34.71 -41.15
CA LYS A 384 -8.24 -36.06 -40.72
C LYS A 384 -7.17 -36.67 -39.80
N CYS A 385 -7.62 -37.45 -38.82
CA CYS A 385 -6.74 -38.21 -37.95
C CYS A 385 -6.31 -39.52 -38.64
N LYS A 386 -5.01 -39.72 -38.89
CA LYS A 386 -4.49 -40.96 -39.49
C LYS A 386 -4.53 -42.16 -38.54
N LEU A 387 -4.61 -41.91 -37.23
CA LEU A 387 -4.63 -42.97 -36.21
C LEU A 387 -6.03 -43.62 -36.07
N CYS A 388 -7.07 -43.00 -36.64
CA CYS A 388 -8.44 -43.50 -36.60
C CYS A 388 -8.75 -44.62 -37.61
N ASN A 389 -7.75 -45.14 -38.33
CA ASN A 389 -7.94 -46.15 -39.39
C ASN A 389 -8.69 -47.42 -38.96
N ASN A 390 -8.71 -47.75 -37.66
CA ASN A 390 -9.40 -48.93 -37.12
C ASN A 390 -10.87 -48.68 -36.72
N HIS A 391 -11.39 -47.45 -36.89
CA HIS A 391 -12.77 -47.08 -36.57
C HIS A 391 -13.47 -46.50 -37.80
N PRO A 392 -14.26 -47.31 -38.54
CA PRO A 392 -14.85 -46.90 -39.82
C PRO A 392 -15.70 -45.64 -39.71
N GLU A 393 -16.43 -45.46 -38.59
CA GLU A 393 -17.28 -44.29 -38.34
C GLU A 393 -16.50 -42.99 -38.13
N ARG A 394 -15.24 -43.06 -37.69
CA ARG A 394 -14.38 -41.89 -37.43
C ARG A 394 -13.34 -41.68 -38.53
N ALA A 395 -13.11 -42.68 -39.37
CA ALA A 395 -12.14 -42.62 -40.46
C ALA A 395 -12.55 -41.65 -41.58
N THR A 396 -13.82 -41.24 -41.66
CA THR A 396 -14.30 -40.26 -42.65
C THR A 396 -14.55 -38.87 -42.06
N GLN A 397 -14.42 -38.73 -40.73
CA GLN A 397 -14.68 -37.45 -40.05
C GLN A 397 -13.58 -36.44 -40.39
N LEU A 398 -14.02 -35.27 -40.85
CA LEU A 398 -13.16 -34.10 -41.04
C LEU A 398 -13.24 -33.18 -39.81
N TYR A 399 -12.12 -32.53 -39.53
CA TYR A 399 -11.89 -31.69 -38.37
C TYR A 399 -11.19 -30.41 -38.80
N SER A 400 -11.39 -29.32 -38.06
CA SER A 400 -10.46 -28.18 -38.10
C SER A 400 -9.12 -28.55 -37.49
N PHE A 401 -8.10 -27.70 -37.67
CA PHE A 401 -6.78 -27.96 -37.12
C PHE A 401 -6.80 -28.05 -35.58
N TYR A 402 -7.60 -27.21 -34.94
CA TYR A 402 -7.81 -27.28 -33.49
C TYR A 402 -8.55 -28.56 -33.09
N GLU A 403 -9.64 -28.89 -33.79
CA GLU A 403 -10.48 -30.07 -33.49
C GLU A 403 -9.71 -31.39 -33.66
N VAL A 404 -8.90 -31.54 -34.71
CA VAL A 404 -8.11 -32.77 -34.93
C VAL A 404 -7.06 -32.95 -33.85
N ARG A 405 -6.46 -31.85 -33.38
CA ARG A 405 -5.46 -31.88 -32.32
C ARG A 405 -6.10 -32.18 -30.96
N LEU A 406 -7.26 -31.59 -30.67
CA LEU A 406 -8.06 -31.96 -29.50
C LEU A 406 -8.44 -33.44 -29.52
N HIS A 407 -8.86 -33.94 -30.68
CA HIS A 407 -9.19 -35.34 -30.88
C HIS A 407 -7.98 -36.24 -30.54
N LEU A 408 -6.78 -35.94 -31.03
CA LEU A 408 -5.58 -36.72 -30.74
C LEU A 408 -5.25 -36.81 -29.24
N ILE A 409 -5.56 -35.78 -28.45
CA ILE A 409 -5.29 -35.75 -27.00
C ILE A 409 -6.44 -36.36 -26.19
N ARG A 410 -7.69 -35.98 -26.47
CA ARG A 410 -8.84 -36.27 -25.59
C ARG A 410 -9.57 -37.56 -25.94
N SER A 411 -9.39 -38.09 -27.15
CA SER A 411 -10.09 -39.29 -27.59
C SER A 411 -9.38 -40.59 -27.14
N SER A 412 -9.64 -41.69 -27.85
CA SER A 412 -9.01 -42.98 -27.63
C SER A 412 -7.49 -42.99 -27.86
N HIS A 413 -6.91 -41.96 -28.51
CA HIS A 413 -5.48 -41.92 -28.81
C HIS A 413 -4.59 -41.45 -27.67
N LYS A 414 -5.07 -40.53 -26.80
CA LYS A 414 -4.33 -40.00 -25.63
C LYS A 414 -2.88 -39.57 -25.91
N ILE A 415 -2.64 -38.94 -27.07
CA ILE A 415 -1.31 -38.52 -27.51
C ILE A 415 -0.81 -37.34 -26.67
N SER A 416 0.41 -37.43 -26.12
CA SER A 416 1.02 -36.36 -25.34
C SER A 416 1.62 -35.25 -26.21
N VAL A 417 2.29 -35.63 -27.31
CA VAL A 417 2.97 -34.74 -28.26
C VAL A 417 2.45 -35.01 -29.67
N ILE A 418 1.77 -34.04 -30.26
CA ILE A 418 1.21 -34.17 -31.60
C ILE A 418 2.27 -33.83 -32.64
N LYS A 419 2.39 -34.70 -33.64
CA LYS A 419 3.23 -34.50 -34.83
C LYS A 419 2.38 -34.40 -36.08
N ASP A 420 2.86 -33.66 -37.07
CA ASP A 420 2.14 -33.42 -38.33
C ASP A 420 1.89 -34.72 -39.12
N ASP A 421 2.75 -35.73 -38.97
CA ASP A 421 2.59 -37.03 -39.62
C ASP A 421 1.33 -37.80 -39.16
N MET A 422 0.81 -37.49 -37.97
CA MET A 422 -0.44 -38.04 -37.41
C MET A 422 -1.71 -37.45 -38.06
N ILE A 423 -1.57 -36.35 -38.80
CA ILE A 423 -2.67 -35.61 -39.41
C ILE A 423 -2.57 -35.72 -40.94
N GLU A 424 -3.70 -35.91 -41.59
CA GLU A 424 -3.86 -35.90 -43.04
C GLU A 424 -4.65 -34.67 -43.46
N VAL A 425 -4.26 -34.04 -44.58
CA VAL A 425 -5.00 -32.92 -45.18
C VAL A 425 -5.74 -33.44 -46.40
N VAL A 426 -7.06 -33.28 -46.43
CA VAL A 426 -7.92 -33.79 -47.50
C VAL A 426 -8.14 -32.71 -48.55
N SER A 427 -7.54 -32.90 -49.74
CA SER A 427 -7.57 -31.93 -50.85
C SER A 427 -8.97 -31.65 -51.39
N GLU A 428 -9.81 -32.67 -51.43
CA GLU A 428 -11.15 -32.62 -52.03
C GLU A 428 -12.15 -31.79 -51.20
N ALA A 429 -11.81 -31.51 -49.94
CA ALA A 429 -12.66 -30.77 -49.02
C ALA A 429 -12.44 -29.25 -49.07
N PHE A 430 -11.39 -28.73 -49.70
CA PHE A 430 -11.03 -27.30 -49.57
C PHE A 430 -12.11 -26.32 -50.07
N ASP A 431 -12.82 -26.68 -51.13
CA ASP A 431 -13.81 -25.81 -51.77
C ASP A 431 -15.19 -25.86 -51.09
N ASN A 432 -15.49 -26.94 -50.35
CA ASN A 432 -16.80 -27.20 -49.73
C ASN A 432 -16.75 -27.34 -48.20
N ALA A 433 -15.58 -27.18 -47.57
CA ALA A 433 -15.42 -27.42 -46.13
C ALA A 433 -16.18 -26.41 -45.27
N GLU A 434 -16.93 -26.95 -44.32
CA GLU A 434 -17.56 -26.17 -43.24
C GLU A 434 -16.50 -25.44 -42.42
N ILE A 435 -16.85 -24.22 -42.01
CA ILE A 435 -16.10 -23.46 -41.00
C ILE A 435 -16.44 -24.07 -39.64
N ALA A 436 -15.42 -24.41 -38.84
CA ALA A 436 -15.62 -24.91 -37.50
C ALA A 436 -16.08 -23.80 -36.53
N GLN A 437 -16.62 -24.20 -35.36
CA GLN A 437 -16.99 -23.27 -34.28
C GLN A 437 -15.81 -22.36 -33.88
N GLU A 438 -16.14 -21.17 -33.37
CA GLU A 438 -15.16 -20.17 -32.95
C GLU A 438 -14.11 -20.75 -31.99
N ILE A 439 -12.84 -20.44 -32.24
CA ILE A 439 -11.71 -20.80 -31.40
C ILE A 439 -11.97 -20.27 -29.97
N PRO A 440 -11.73 -21.05 -28.91
CA PRO A 440 -11.93 -20.59 -27.55
C PRO A 440 -11.09 -19.34 -27.23
N ARG A 441 -11.64 -18.45 -26.41
CA ARG A 441 -10.99 -17.17 -26.05
C ARG A 441 -9.90 -17.31 -24.97
N ASN A 442 -9.71 -18.50 -24.40
CA ASN A 442 -8.73 -18.71 -23.34
C ASN A 442 -7.31 -18.82 -23.91
N LYS A 443 -6.35 -18.07 -23.34
CA LYS A 443 -4.96 -17.99 -23.84
C LYS A 443 -4.28 -19.34 -24.12
N PRO A 444 -4.39 -20.39 -23.26
CA PRO A 444 -3.73 -21.67 -23.52
C PRO A 444 -4.33 -22.43 -24.72
N GLU A 445 -5.65 -22.31 -24.90
CA GLU A 445 -6.35 -22.93 -26.03
C GLU A 445 -6.03 -22.23 -27.35
N ILE A 446 -5.71 -20.92 -27.31
CA ILE A 446 -5.23 -20.17 -28.48
C ILE A 446 -3.85 -20.68 -28.93
N PHE A 447 -2.90 -20.84 -28.00
CA PHE A 447 -1.58 -21.42 -28.36
C PHE A 447 -1.72 -22.87 -28.85
N PHE A 448 -2.59 -23.64 -28.19
CA PHE A 448 -2.89 -24.98 -28.66
C PHE A 448 -3.54 -24.95 -30.05
N ALA A 449 -4.46 -24.05 -30.36
CA ALA A 449 -5.01 -23.91 -31.72
C ALA A 449 -3.97 -23.44 -32.75
N ALA A 450 -2.93 -22.74 -32.31
CA ALA A 450 -1.89 -22.18 -33.17
C ALA A 450 -0.77 -23.17 -33.56
N GLY A 451 -0.75 -24.39 -33.05
CA GLY A 451 0.29 -25.38 -33.37
C GLY A 451 1.15 -25.81 -32.18
N PHE A 452 1.07 -25.12 -31.04
CA PHE A 452 1.93 -25.41 -29.89
C PHE A 452 1.45 -26.64 -29.11
N ASN A 453 2.35 -27.57 -28.80
CA ASN A 453 2.08 -28.68 -27.90
C ASN A 453 2.24 -28.18 -26.46
N VAL A 454 1.26 -27.45 -25.94
CA VAL A 454 1.28 -26.88 -24.56
C VAL A 454 0.21 -27.50 -23.65
N ASN A 455 -0.39 -28.58 -24.11
CA ASN A 455 -1.49 -29.30 -23.48
C ASN A 455 -1.15 -29.96 -22.14
N LEU A 456 0.13 -30.25 -21.89
CA LEU A 456 0.56 -30.88 -20.63
C LEU A 456 0.81 -29.85 -19.52
N ILE A 457 1.11 -28.60 -19.89
CA ILE A 457 1.39 -27.52 -18.92
C ILE A 457 0.10 -27.00 -18.28
N VAL A 458 -1.02 -27.04 -18.99
CA VAL A 458 -2.32 -26.54 -18.49
C VAL A 458 -2.90 -27.43 -17.38
N ASN A 459 -2.39 -28.66 -17.22
CA ASN A 459 -2.82 -29.61 -16.21
C ASN A 459 -1.88 -29.68 -14.98
N LEU A 460 -0.86 -28.81 -14.92
CA LEU A 460 0.04 -28.60 -13.78
C LEU A 460 -0.38 -27.34 -13.02
#